data_AF-A0A4Q0I038-F1
#
_entry.id   AF-A0A4Q0I038-F1
#
_cell.length_a   1.000
_cell.length_b   1.000
_cell.length_c   1.000
_cell.angle_alpha   90.00
_cell.angle_beta   90.00
_cell.angle_gamma   90.00
#
_symmetry.space_group_name_H-M   'P 1'
#
loop_
_entity.id
_entity.type
_entity.pdbx_description
1 polymer ?
#
loop_
_entity_poly.entity_id
_entity_poly.type
_entity_poly.pdbx_seq_one_letter_code
_entity_poly.pdbx_strand_id
1 'polypeptide(L)'
;MQNNYKNTPLFDMRVGITFYFFKDPNNFRKYFIEFFRDFEFLTKCKFLSYRHNKEAGMNKLKMSGIDYLVELFNKADFNQTQHLILSDGTKDNLQNYRLEMILRTIKPEYPIKSPNWIYFEIPLNTDFIDVFSFMKNAFLGMTFYYACCNYILAQNDNLMPKSSSEAIKAIKQSRFLNDAYSVWLNPFFVKELEKGIDGVNYIQILSKELYQKIGFEEIINNSNTDTYYHEFGEDYVALSLSEDSWPRVFDDILVNKYKSLYSVIKPIILEIKKPLAYWKPDEWDFWIKRFS
;
A
#
# COMPACT_ATOMS: atom_id res chain seq x y z
N MET A 1 -19.83 -12.04 21.10
CA MET A 1 -19.35 -13.32 21.66
C MET A 1 -17.93 -13.12 22.17
N GLN A 2 -17.73 -13.16 23.49
CA GLN A 2 -16.39 -13.16 24.10
C GLN A 2 -15.81 -14.56 24.02
N ASN A 3 -14.68 -14.72 23.33
CA ASN A 3 -13.92 -15.97 23.28
C ASN A 3 -12.63 -15.80 24.07
N ASN A 4 -12.61 -16.34 25.28
CA ASN A 4 -11.49 -16.36 26.22
C ASN A 4 -10.53 -17.54 25.93
N TYR A 5 -9.79 -17.48 24.82
CA TYR A 5 -8.60 -18.30 24.61
C TYR A 5 -7.53 -17.53 23.82
N LYS A 6 -6.43 -17.15 24.49
CA LYS A 6 -5.13 -16.68 23.94
C LYS A 6 -5.22 -15.51 22.95
N ASN A 7 -5.26 -14.29 23.49
CA ASN A 7 -5.33 -12.98 22.82
C ASN A 7 -4.07 -12.62 21.99
N THR A 8 -3.64 -13.46 21.06
CA THR A 8 -2.67 -13.05 20.05
C THR A 8 -3.45 -12.53 18.83
N PRO A 9 -3.48 -11.21 18.56
CA PRO A 9 -4.16 -10.68 17.39
C PRO A 9 -3.45 -11.15 16.13
N LEU A 10 -4.10 -12.06 15.38
CA LEU A 10 -3.60 -12.59 14.12
C LEU A 10 -3.63 -11.52 13.03
N PHE A 11 -4.62 -10.64 13.08
CA PHE A 11 -4.83 -9.55 12.14
C PHE A 11 -5.70 -8.48 12.79
N ASP A 12 -5.67 -7.27 12.25
CA ASP A 12 -6.53 -6.15 12.66
C ASP A 12 -6.52 -5.07 11.56
N MET A 13 -7.44 -4.12 11.66
CA MET A 13 -7.56 -3.04 10.68
C MET A 13 -6.45 -2.00 10.84
N ARG A 14 -5.88 -1.57 9.72
CA ARG A 14 -4.88 -0.49 9.63
C ARG A 14 -5.17 0.39 8.43
N VAL A 15 -4.50 1.53 8.36
CA VAL A 15 -4.35 2.28 7.11
C VAL A 15 -3.09 1.79 6.44
N GLY A 16 -3.23 1.32 5.20
CA GLY A 16 -2.12 0.88 4.38
C GLY A 16 -1.83 1.91 3.28
N ILE A 17 -0.55 2.20 3.05
CA ILE A 17 -0.09 3.15 2.03
C ILE A 17 0.96 2.44 1.18
N THR A 18 0.90 2.57 -0.14
CA THR A 18 1.94 2.04 -1.02
C THR A 18 2.34 3.05 -2.08
N PHE A 19 3.61 3.02 -2.46
CA PHE A 19 4.22 3.84 -3.49
C PHE A 19 4.99 2.95 -4.46
N TYR A 20 4.77 3.12 -5.76
CA TYR A 20 5.44 2.40 -6.84
C TYR A 20 6.28 3.33 -7.70
N PHE A 21 7.45 2.89 -8.12
CA PHE A 21 8.33 3.68 -8.99
C PHE A 21 9.29 2.82 -9.79
N PHE A 22 9.72 3.33 -10.96
CA PHE A 22 10.66 2.67 -11.85
C PHE A 22 12.09 3.22 -11.78
N LYS A 23 12.29 4.34 -11.07
CA LYS A 23 13.59 5.01 -10.97
C LYS A 23 14.61 4.14 -10.22
N ASP A 24 15.88 4.27 -10.58
CA ASP A 24 16.97 3.53 -9.93
C ASP A 24 17.15 4.01 -8.48
N PRO A 25 17.04 3.12 -7.47
CA PRO A 25 17.19 3.50 -6.07
C PRO A 25 18.55 4.13 -5.72
N ASN A 26 19.60 3.84 -6.49
CA ASN A 26 20.93 4.44 -6.29
C ASN A 26 20.90 5.96 -6.35
N ASN A 27 20.03 6.55 -7.19
CA ASN A 27 19.93 7.99 -7.39
C ASN A 27 19.11 8.69 -6.29
N PHE A 28 18.42 7.93 -5.42
CA PHE A 28 17.45 8.46 -4.46
C PHE A 28 17.75 8.03 -3.01
N ARG A 29 18.94 7.52 -2.71
CA ARG A 29 19.33 7.06 -1.36
C ARG A 29 19.06 8.08 -0.25
N LYS A 30 19.54 9.32 -0.44
CA LYS A 30 19.33 10.41 0.53
C LYS A 30 17.85 10.72 0.68
N TYR A 31 17.12 10.78 -0.43
CA TYR A 31 15.68 11.04 -0.41
C TYR A 31 14.92 9.96 0.38
N PHE A 32 15.19 8.67 0.16
CA PHE A 32 14.53 7.60 0.90
C PHE A 32 14.81 7.64 2.41
N ILE A 33 16.00 8.06 2.82
CA ILE A 33 16.33 8.28 4.24
C ILE A 33 15.47 9.40 4.82
N GLU A 34 15.36 10.55 4.13
CA GLU A 34 14.48 11.64 4.58
C GLU A 34 13.00 11.24 4.54
N PHE A 35 12.56 10.54 3.51
CA PHE A 35 11.19 10.03 3.40
C PHE A 35 10.82 9.10 4.55
N PHE A 36 11.76 8.26 5.00
CA PHE A 36 11.57 7.45 6.19
C PHE A 36 11.56 8.26 7.48
N ARG A 37 12.36 9.34 7.57
CA ARG A 37 12.28 10.28 8.71
C ARG A 37 10.96 11.02 8.76
N ASP A 38 10.41 11.42 7.61
CA ASP A 38 9.08 12.03 7.53
C ASP A 38 8.01 11.07 8.05
N PHE A 39 8.13 9.78 7.69
CA PHE A 39 7.27 8.74 8.23
C PHE A 39 7.42 8.56 9.75
N GLU A 40 8.65 8.48 10.27
CA GLU A 40 8.90 8.41 11.72
C GLU A 40 8.41 9.68 12.44
N PHE A 41 8.49 10.85 11.79
CA PHE A 41 8.00 12.10 12.34
C PHE A 41 6.47 12.11 12.43
N LEU A 42 5.78 11.66 11.37
CA LEU A 42 4.32 11.52 11.33
C LEU A 42 3.81 10.55 12.39
N THR A 43 4.47 9.41 12.55
CA THR A 43 3.95 8.28 13.36
C THR A 43 4.52 8.19 14.77
N LYS A 44 5.69 8.80 15.00
CA LYS A 44 6.53 8.56 16.19
C LYS A 44 6.82 7.07 16.41
N CYS A 45 6.87 6.28 15.33
CA CYS A 45 7.02 4.83 15.42
C CYS A 45 8.39 4.43 15.98
N LYS A 46 8.44 3.23 16.59
CA LYS A 46 9.68 2.57 17.00
C LYS A 46 9.65 1.12 16.59
N PHE A 47 10.43 0.76 15.57
CA PHE A 47 10.51 -0.61 15.08
C PHE A 47 11.29 -1.50 16.07
N LEU A 48 10.81 -2.73 16.24
CA LEU A 48 11.38 -3.72 17.16
C LEU A 48 12.04 -4.89 16.44
N SER A 49 11.63 -5.13 15.19
CA SER A 49 12.05 -6.28 14.40
C SER A 49 12.23 -5.91 12.93
N TYR A 50 12.99 -6.75 12.23
CA TYR A 50 13.21 -6.62 10.80
C TYR A 50 13.24 -7.99 10.12
N ARG A 51 13.04 -8.01 8.80
CA ARG A 51 13.40 -9.13 7.93
C ARG A 51 14.08 -8.56 6.70
N HIS A 52 15.29 -9.01 6.40
CA HIS A 52 16.03 -8.57 5.22
C HIS A 52 16.30 -9.74 4.26
N ASN A 53 15.87 -9.59 3.01
CA ASN A 53 16.02 -10.56 1.94
C ASN A 53 15.52 -11.96 2.33
N LYS A 54 16.40 -12.97 2.27
CA LYS A 54 16.06 -14.38 2.47
C LYS A 54 16.10 -14.82 3.94
N GLU A 55 16.15 -13.88 4.87
CA GLU A 55 16.08 -14.19 6.30
C GLU A 55 14.78 -14.94 6.64
N ALA A 56 14.91 -15.99 7.45
CA ALA A 56 13.78 -16.76 7.91
C ALA A 56 13.11 -16.06 9.10
N GLY A 57 11.86 -15.66 8.93
CA GLY A 57 11.08 -14.99 9.97
C GLY A 57 11.54 -13.56 10.26
N MET A 58 11.07 -13.02 11.39
CA MET A 58 11.42 -11.67 11.87
C MET A 58 12.56 -11.74 12.90
N ASN A 59 13.62 -10.99 12.67
CA ASN A 59 14.77 -10.84 13.56
C ASN A 59 14.61 -9.64 14.48
N LYS A 60 15.22 -9.68 15.67
CA LYS A 60 15.24 -8.54 16.59
C LYS A 60 16.10 -7.41 16.04
N LEU A 61 15.56 -6.20 15.99
CA LEU A 61 16.29 -5.00 15.61
C LEU A 61 17.13 -4.51 16.82
N LYS A 62 18.42 -4.24 16.60
CA LYS A 62 19.39 -3.86 17.66
C LYS A 62 19.73 -2.35 17.66
N MET A 63 19.20 -1.60 16.70
CA MET A 63 19.41 -0.18 16.48
C MET A 63 18.07 0.47 16.08
N SER A 64 18.03 1.77 15.83
CA SER A 64 16.81 2.40 15.31
C SER A 64 16.52 1.93 13.87
N GLY A 65 15.26 2.06 13.43
CA GLY A 65 14.88 1.74 12.05
C GLY A 65 15.65 2.59 11.03
N ILE A 66 15.81 3.88 11.33
CA ILE A 66 16.52 4.83 10.46
C ILE A 66 18.01 4.50 10.36
N ASP A 67 18.66 4.15 11.47
CA ASP A 67 20.08 3.77 11.45
C ASP A 67 20.29 2.50 10.63
N TYR A 68 19.39 1.52 10.78
CA TYR A 68 19.43 0.31 9.98
C TYR A 68 19.25 0.58 8.49
N LEU A 69 18.31 1.46 8.12
CA LEU A 69 18.08 1.88 6.74
C LEU A 69 19.32 2.57 6.14
N VAL A 70 19.95 3.47 6.90
CA VAL A 70 21.19 4.16 6.49
C VAL A 70 22.32 3.16 6.28
N GLU A 71 22.52 2.21 7.21
CA GLU A 71 23.52 1.16 7.06
C GLU A 71 23.25 0.29 5.82
N LEU A 72 22.00 -0.13 5.61
CA LEU A 72 21.60 -0.93 4.45
C LEU A 72 21.95 -0.20 3.16
N PHE A 73 21.57 1.08 3.06
CA PHE A 73 21.83 1.85 1.85
C PHE A 73 23.31 2.06 1.64
N ASN A 74 24.11 2.36 2.67
CA ASN A 74 25.56 2.50 2.52
C ASN A 74 26.24 1.23 1.98
N LYS A 75 25.67 0.05 2.24
CA LYS A 75 26.24 -1.26 1.82
C LYS A 75 25.64 -1.81 0.52
N ALA A 76 24.39 -1.51 0.22
CA ALA A 76 23.70 -2.03 -0.95
C ALA A 76 24.19 -1.33 -2.23
N ASP A 77 24.27 -2.05 -3.34
CA ASP A 77 24.48 -1.51 -4.69
C ASP A 77 23.18 -1.55 -5.55
N PHE A 78 22.12 -2.16 -5.00
CA PHE A 78 20.84 -2.43 -5.64
C PHE A 78 20.90 -3.24 -6.95
N ASN A 79 22.04 -3.84 -7.30
CA ASN A 79 22.14 -4.78 -8.41
C ASN A 79 21.36 -6.07 -8.12
N GLN A 80 21.31 -6.44 -6.84
CA GLN A 80 20.41 -7.46 -6.31
C GLN A 80 19.23 -6.80 -5.60
N THR A 81 18.10 -7.51 -5.59
CA THR A 81 16.91 -7.05 -4.88
C THR A 81 17.19 -6.93 -3.40
N GLN A 82 16.88 -5.77 -2.84
CA GLN A 82 16.82 -5.52 -1.41
C GLN A 82 15.36 -5.53 -0.98
N HIS A 83 14.98 -6.55 -0.23
CA HIS A 83 13.66 -6.68 0.38
C HIS A 83 13.80 -6.45 1.89
N LEU A 84 13.27 -5.35 2.41
CA LEU A 84 13.29 -5.06 3.84
C LEU A 84 11.87 -5.00 4.38
N ILE A 85 11.64 -5.62 5.53
CA ILE A 85 10.50 -5.33 6.41
C ILE A 85 11.03 -4.78 7.72
N LEU A 86 10.39 -3.73 8.24
CA LEU A 86 10.50 -3.27 9.61
C LEU A 86 9.12 -3.33 10.27
N SER A 87 9.06 -3.83 11.51
CA SER A 87 7.80 -3.98 12.24
C SER A 87 7.99 -3.79 13.75
N ASP A 88 7.01 -3.18 14.41
CA ASP A 88 6.91 -3.16 15.88
C ASP A 88 6.10 -4.35 16.43
N GLY A 89 5.59 -5.22 15.56
CA GLY A 89 4.86 -6.43 15.95
C GLY A 89 5.75 -7.50 16.61
N THR A 90 5.12 -8.32 17.44
CA THR A 90 5.74 -9.47 18.11
C THR A 90 4.88 -10.72 17.92
N LYS A 91 5.31 -11.85 18.50
CA LYS A 91 4.47 -13.04 18.57
C LYS A 91 3.22 -12.86 19.42
N ASP A 92 3.20 -11.86 20.30
CA ASP A 92 2.10 -11.61 21.24
C ASP A 92 1.25 -10.41 20.84
N ASN A 93 1.82 -9.45 20.10
CA ASN A 93 1.16 -8.21 19.69
C ASN A 93 1.24 -8.02 18.17
N LEU A 94 0.14 -7.60 17.56
CA LEU A 94 0.11 -7.18 16.16
C LEU A 94 0.82 -5.82 16.02
N GLN A 95 1.45 -5.59 14.88
CA GLN A 95 2.09 -4.32 14.58
C GLN A 95 1.10 -3.15 14.57
N ASN A 96 1.54 -2.01 15.07
CA ASN A 96 0.90 -0.72 14.79
C ASN A 96 1.54 -0.09 13.56
N TYR A 97 2.84 -0.33 13.37
CA TYR A 97 3.63 0.26 12.32
C TYR A 97 4.39 -0.82 11.55
N ARG A 98 4.32 -0.73 10.22
CA ARG A 98 5.07 -1.59 9.33
C ARG A 98 5.66 -0.76 8.22
N LEU A 99 6.90 -1.07 7.86
CA LEU A 99 7.46 -0.69 6.58
C LEU A 99 7.83 -1.96 5.85
N GLU A 100 7.52 -2.02 4.56
CA GLU A 100 8.09 -3.02 3.65
C GLU A 100 8.54 -2.33 2.37
N MET A 101 9.71 -2.70 1.85
CA MET A 101 10.17 -2.17 0.57
C MET A 101 10.88 -3.24 -0.24
N ILE A 102 10.72 -3.15 -1.56
CA ILE A 102 11.49 -3.90 -2.55
C ILE A 102 12.18 -2.90 -3.47
N LEU A 103 13.51 -2.87 -3.39
CA LEU A 103 14.38 -1.96 -4.12
C LEU A 103 15.40 -2.73 -4.98
N ARG A 104 15.50 -2.38 -6.26
CA ARG A 104 16.53 -2.86 -7.19
C ARG A 104 16.70 -1.93 -8.38
N THR A 105 17.86 -1.98 -9.00
CA THR A 105 18.08 -1.44 -10.34
C THR A 105 17.26 -2.26 -11.34
N ILE A 106 16.30 -1.62 -12.00
CA ILE A 106 15.47 -2.23 -13.03
C ILE A 106 16.26 -2.19 -14.34
N LYS A 107 16.83 -3.33 -14.72
CA LYS A 107 17.72 -3.39 -15.87
C LYS A 107 16.94 -3.37 -17.19
N PRO A 108 17.39 -2.62 -18.22
CA PRO A 108 16.69 -2.51 -19.50
C PRO A 108 16.44 -3.86 -20.20
N GLU A 109 17.33 -4.83 -20.00
CA GLU A 109 17.26 -6.17 -20.60
C GLU A 109 16.16 -7.06 -20.00
N TYR A 110 15.52 -6.67 -18.90
CA TYR A 110 14.46 -7.48 -18.32
C TYR A 110 13.18 -7.39 -19.18
N PRO A 111 12.63 -8.54 -19.62
CA PRO A 111 11.46 -8.56 -20.51
C PRO A 111 10.20 -8.03 -19.81
N ILE A 112 10.16 -8.08 -18.48
CA ILE A 112 9.10 -7.51 -17.67
C ILE A 112 9.75 -6.59 -16.64
N LYS A 113 9.42 -5.30 -16.71
CA LYS A 113 9.84 -4.29 -15.75
C LYS A 113 8.80 -4.24 -14.64
N SER A 114 9.02 -4.95 -13.55
CA SER A 114 8.20 -4.73 -12.34
C SER A 114 8.75 -3.52 -11.58
N PRO A 115 7.92 -2.60 -11.07
CA PRO A 115 8.39 -1.45 -10.31
C PRO A 115 9.09 -1.87 -9.01
N ASN A 116 9.83 -0.92 -8.44
CA ASN A 116 10.16 -0.91 -7.02
C ASN A 116 8.95 -0.39 -6.25
N TRP A 117 8.89 -0.71 -4.96
CA TRP A 117 7.81 -0.23 -4.12
C TRP A 117 8.20 -0.08 -2.66
N ILE A 118 7.49 0.82 -1.98
CA ILE A 118 7.55 1.04 -0.54
C ILE A 118 6.10 0.99 -0.02
N TYR A 119 5.90 0.26 1.06
CA TYR A 119 4.62 0.01 1.68
C TYR A 119 4.71 0.35 3.18
N PHE A 120 3.67 1.00 3.69
CA PHE A 120 3.54 1.38 5.09
C PHE A 120 2.22 0.87 5.65
N GLU A 121 2.24 0.50 6.93
CA GLU A 121 1.04 0.34 7.75
C GLU A 121 1.12 1.30 8.92
N ILE A 122 -0.01 1.96 9.21
CA ILE A 122 -0.17 2.87 10.34
C ILE A 122 -1.50 2.60 11.08
N PRO A 123 -1.64 3.06 12.33
CA PRO A 123 -2.86 2.91 13.10
C PRO A 123 -4.11 3.44 12.39
N LEU A 124 -5.25 2.81 12.69
CA LEU A 124 -6.53 3.15 12.07
C LEU A 124 -7.02 4.57 12.40
N ASN A 125 -6.55 5.13 13.51
CA ASN A 125 -6.91 6.46 14.01
C ASN A 125 -6.00 7.57 13.49
N THR A 126 -5.07 7.30 12.57
CA THR A 126 -4.31 8.36 11.90
C THR A 126 -5.22 9.20 11.01
N ASP A 127 -5.08 10.52 11.10
CA ASP A 127 -5.88 11.46 10.30
C ASP A 127 -5.51 11.33 8.81
N PHE A 128 -6.53 11.20 7.95
CA PHE A 128 -6.31 11.13 6.51
C PHE A 128 -5.77 12.45 5.92
N ILE A 129 -5.87 13.61 6.62
CA ILE A 129 -5.26 14.90 6.23
C ILE A 129 -3.75 14.69 6.26
N ASP A 130 -3.27 14.10 7.35
CA ASP A 130 -1.85 13.86 7.55
C ASP A 130 -1.34 12.80 6.58
N VAL A 131 -2.12 11.74 6.33
CA VAL A 131 -1.79 10.71 5.33
C VAL A 131 -1.73 11.29 3.93
N PHE A 132 -2.74 12.08 3.53
CA PHE A 132 -2.79 12.72 2.22
C PHE A 132 -1.61 13.67 2.04
N SER A 133 -1.31 14.49 3.05
CA SER A 133 -0.18 15.42 3.05
C SER A 133 1.16 14.69 2.96
N PHE A 134 1.34 13.61 3.73
CA PHE A 134 2.52 12.75 3.66
C PHE A 134 2.70 12.15 2.26
N MET A 135 1.63 11.60 1.68
CA MET A 135 1.66 11.02 0.33
C MET A 135 1.99 12.07 -0.73
N LYS A 136 1.42 13.27 -0.67
CA LYS A 136 1.74 14.38 -1.58
C LYS A 136 3.17 14.86 -1.44
N ASN A 137 3.64 15.07 -0.21
CA ASN A 137 4.99 15.54 0.05
C ASN A 137 6.06 14.56 -0.45
N ALA A 138 5.74 13.26 -0.48
CA ALA A 138 6.61 12.25 -1.07
C ALA A 138 6.96 12.59 -2.54
N PHE A 139 5.99 13.10 -3.33
CA PHE A 139 6.22 13.43 -4.74
C PHE A 139 7.19 14.61 -4.93
N LEU A 140 7.37 15.49 -3.93
CA LEU A 140 8.28 16.63 -4.02
C LEU A 140 9.76 16.23 -4.14
N GLY A 141 10.14 15.09 -3.58
CA GLY A 141 11.53 14.60 -3.66
C GLY A 141 11.75 13.56 -4.76
N MET A 142 10.70 12.85 -5.16
CA MET A 142 10.74 11.92 -6.28
C MET A 142 9.32 11.68 -6.84
N THR A 143 9.15 11.85 -8.15
CA THR A 143 7.93 11.37 -8.84
C THR A 143 7.79 9.86 -8.69
N PHE A 144 6.75 9.42 -7.98
CA PHE A 144 6.30 8.03 -8.00
C PHE A 144 5.38 7.81 -9.19
N TYR A 145 5.35 6.58 -9.71
CA TYR A 145 4.52 6.23 -10.85
C TYR A 145 3.04 6.12 -10.44
N TYR A 146 2.79 5.47 -9.30
CA TYR A 146 1.49 5.34 -8.66
C TYR A 146 1.68 5.25 -7.14
N ALA A 147 0.75 5.82 -6.38
CA ALA A 147 0.64 5.62 -4.95
C ALA A 147 -0.83 5.50 -4.56
N CYS A 148 -1.13 4.68 -3.57
CA CYS A 148 -2.50 4.57 -3.06
C CYS A 148 -2.52 4.30 -1.56
N CYS A 149 -3.64 4.65 -0.95
CA CYS A 149 -3.92 4.42 0.46
C CYS A 149 -5.35 3.97 0.65
N ASN A 150 -5.54 2.98 1.52
CA ASN A 150 -6.84 2.42 1.85
C ASN A 150 -6.80 1.73 3.22
N TYR A 151 -7.97 1.39 3.73
CA TYR A 151 -8.11 0.49 4.85
C TYR A 151 -7.72 -0.93 4.45
N ILE A 152 -6.91 -1.55 5.29
CA ILE A 152 -6.42 -2.90 5.10
C ILE A 152 -6.71 -3.75 6.34
N LEU A 153 -6.67 -5.06 6.16
CA LEU A 153 -6.51 -6.00 7.24
C LEU A 153 -5.02 -6.39 7.34
N ALA A 154 -4.33 -5.77 8.28
CA ALA A 154 -2.91 -6.01 8.54
C ALA A 154 -2.70 -7.40 9.15
N GLN A 155 -1.59 -8.04 8.78
CA GLN A 155 -1.27 -9.43 9.14
C GLN A 155 -0.06 -9.47 10.05
N ASN A 156 -0.09 -10.26 11.13
CA ASN A 156 1.06 -10.45 12.00
C ASN A 156 2.16 -11.26 11.30
N ASP A 157 3.23 -10.58 10.88
CA ASP A 157 4.39 -11.18 10.21
C ASP A 157 5.06 -12.30 11.03
N ASN A 158 5.00 -12.24 12.37
CA ASN A 158 5.58 -13.27 13.26
C ASN A 158 4.78 -14.57 13.28
N LEU A 159 3.55 -14.57 12.75
CA LEU A 159 2.60 -15.67 12.80
C LEU A 159 2.17 -16.14 11.40
N MET A 160 2.92 -15.74 10.38
CA MET A 160 2.77 -16.27 9.03
C MET A 160 3.10 -17.77 8.99
N PRO A 161 2.40 -18.60 8.19
CA PRO A 161 1.32 -18.25 7.25
C PRO A 161 -0.09 -18.20 7.90
N LYS A 162 -0.23 -18.56 9.18
CA LYS A 162 -1.53 -18.63 9.87
C LYS A 162 -2.25 -17.29 9.86
N SER A 163 -1.53 -16.21 10.12
CA SER A 163 -2.07 -14.85 10.09
C SER A 163 -2.71 -14.51 8.73
N SER A 164 -2.01 -14.71 7.61
CA SER A 164 -2.57 -14.48 6.26
C SER A 164 -3.84 -15.29 6.04
N SER A 165 -3.83 -16.59 6.35
CA SER A 165 -4.99 -17.45 6.12
C SER A 165 -6.23 -16.95 6.85
N GLU A 166 -6.09 -16.51 8.10
CA GLU A 166 -7.22 -15.99 8.88
C GLU A 166 -7.65 -14.58 8.42
N ALA A 167 -6.70 -13.72 8.04
CA ALA A 167 -7.02 -12.41 7.48
C ALA A 167 -7.84 -12.53 6.18
N ILE A 168 -7.44 -13.43 5.27
CA ILE A 168 -8.18 -13.66 4.03
C ILE A 168 -9.60 -14.19 4.30
N LYS A 169 -9.81 -15.02 5.33
CA LYS A 169 -11.16 -15.45 5.72
C LYS A 169 -12.04 -14.27 6.17
N ALA A 170 -11.48 -13.31 6.89
CA ALA A 170 -12.21 -12.12 7.32
C ALA A 170 -12.49 -11.16 6.16
N ILE A 171 -11.54 -10.97 5.23
CA ILE A 171 -11.71 -10.10 4.06
C ILE A 171 -12.84 -10.58 3.15
N LYS A 172 -13.03 -11.91 2.99
CA LYS A 172 -14.15 -12.47 2.23
C LYS A 172 -15.52 -11.97 2.69
N GLN A 173 -15.62 -11.55 3.94
CA GLN A 173 -16.86 -11.05 4.54
C GLN A 173 -16.94 -9.52 4.53
N SER A 174 -15.90 -8.83 4.06
CA SER A 174 -15.84 -7.36 4.00
C SER A 174 -16.03 -6.84 2.58
N ARG A 175 -16.69 -5.67 2.48
CA ARG A 175 -16.90 -4.96 1.22
C ARG A 175 -15.80 -3.96 0.88
N PHE A 176 -15.01 -3.51 1.85
CA PHE A 176 -14.08 -2.38 1.64
C PHE A 176 -12.65 -2.67 2.06
N LEU A 177 -12.41 -3.70 2.90
CA LEU A 177 -11.06 -4.05 3.34
C LEU A 177 -10.30 -4.75 2.22
N ASN A 178 -9.05 -4.35 2.04
CA ASN A 178 -8.04 -5.08 1.29
C ASN A 178 -7.10 -5.86 2.23
N ASP A 179 -6.32 -6.79 1.69
CA ASP A 179 -4.98 -7.04 2.23
C ASP A 179 -3.95 -6.64 1.18
N ALA A 180 -2.81 -6.15 1.64
CA ALA A 180 -1.75 -5.69 0.76
C ALA A 180 -1.27 -6.80 -0.18
N TYR A 181 -1.17 -8.05 0.28
CA TYR A 181 -0.61 -9.14 -0.53
C TYR A 181 -1.52 -9.62 -1.66
N SER A 182 -2.85 -9.52 -1.50
CA SER A 182 -3.79 -9.93 -2.55
C SER A 182 -3.90 -8.92 -3.68
N VAL A 183 -3.64 -7.63 -3.41
CA VAL A 183 -3.82 -6.56 -4.38
C VAL A 183 -2.50 -5.84 -4.65
N TRP A 184 -2.03 -5.04 -3.71
CA TRP A 184 -0.91 -4.10 -3.91
C TRP A 184 0.43 -4.79 -4.13
N LEU A 185 0.72 -5.84 -3.39
CA LEU A 185 1.95 -6.60 -3.49
C LEU A 185 1.77 -7.86 -4.36
N ASN A 186 0.62 -8.00 -5.02
CA ASN A 186 0.35 -9.10 -5.93
C ASN A 186 1.21 -8.95 -7.21
N PRO A 187 2.05 -9.94 -7.54
CA PRO A 187 2.90 -9.87 -8.73
C PRO A 187 2.15 -9.67 -10.04
N PHE A 188 0.88 -10.08 -10.13
CA PHE A 188 0.06 -9.86 -11.33
C PHE A 188 -0.31 -8.38 -11.49
N PHE A 189 -0.70 -7.71 -10.41
CA PHE A 189 -0.98 -6.28 -10.45
C PHE A 189 0.28 -5.47 -10.74
N VAL A 190 1.35 -5.72 -9.99
CA VAL A 190 2.62 -4.99 -10.07
C VAL A 190 3.23 -5.01 -11.49
N LYS A 191 3.03 -6.10 -12.25
CA LYS A 191 3.52 -6.22 -13.64
C LYS A 191 2.69 -5.44 -14.66
N GLU A 192 1.43 -5.16 -14.35
CA GLU A 192 0.48 -4.53 -15.26
C GLU A 192 0.20 -3.07 -14.88
N LEU A 193 0.83 -2.55 -13.81
CA LEU A 193 0.64 -1.19 -13.28
C LEU A 193 0.76 -0.09 -14.34
N GLU A 194 1.54 -0.32 -15.38
CA GLU A 194 1.67 0.62 -16.49
C GLU A 194 0.39 0.82 -17.33
N LYS A 195 -0.58 -0.09 -17.20
CA LYS A 195 -1.81 -0.14 -18.02
C LYS A 195 -3.06 0.30 -17.27
N GLY A 196 -2.95 0.62 -15.97
CA GLY A 196 -4.13 0.94 -15.14
C GLY A 196 -3.81 0.96 -13.65
N ILE A 197 -4.88 0.90 -12.85
CA ILE A 197 -4.84 0.93 -11.38
C ILE A 197 -5.45 -0.34 -10.78
N ASP A 198 -5.24 -0.59 -9.48
CA ASP A 198 -5.75 -1.78 -8.81
C ASP A 198 -7.26 -1.75 -8.54
N GLY A 199 -7.83 -0.55 -8.39
CA GLY A 199 -9.25 -0.35 -8.15
C GLY A 199 -9.52 0.84 -7.25
N VAL A 200 -10.58 0.73 -6.45
CA VAL A 200 -11.02 1.81 -5.56
C VAL A 200 -10.14 1.86 -4.32
N ASN A 201 -9.47 2.99 -4.12
CA ASN A 201 -8.74 3.32 -2.91
C ASN A 201 -9.19 4.68 -2.37
N TYR A 202 -8.95 4.89 -1.08
CA TYR A 202 -9.38 6.08 -0.38
C TYR A 202 -8.63 7.34 -0.87
N ILE A 203 -7.31 7.19 -1.04
CA ILE A 203 -6.43 8.15 -1.71
C ILE A 203 -5.71 7.41 -2.83
N GLN A 204 -5.57 8.05 -3.98
CA GLN A 204 -4.78 7.61 -5.12
C GLN A 204 -4.00 8.80 -5.66
N ILE A 205 -2.72 8.63 -5.93
CA ILE A 205 -1.89 9.64 -6.56
C ILE A 205 -1.18 9.00 -7.75
N LEU A 206 -1.43 9.55 -8.94
CA LEU A 206 -0.88 9.08 -10.19
C LEU A 206 0.20 10.07 -10.63
N SER A 207 1.32 9.58 -11.17
CA SER A 207 2.17 10.44 -11.99
C SER A 207 1.38 11.02 -13.16
N LYS A 208 1.75 12.21 -13.64
CA LYS A 208 1.18 12.77 -14.88
C LYS A 208 1.36 11.83 -16.07
N GLU A 209 2.49 11.10 -16.12
CA GLU A 209 2.75 10.07 -17.13
C GLU A 209 1.66 8.99 -17.10
N LEU A 210 1.41 8.36 -15.94
CA LEU A 210 0.40 7.33 -15.81
C LEU A 210 -1.01 7.89 -16.07
N TYR A 211 -1.33 9.05 -15.49
CA TYR A 211 -2.60 9.77 -15.66
C TYR A 211 -2.97 9.96 -17.14
N GLN A 212 -2.02 10.44 -17.95
CA GLN A 212 -2.19 10.64 -19.39
C GLN A 212 -2.27 9.30 -20.12
N LYS A 213 -1.37 8.36 -19.81
CA LYS A 213 -1.26 7.06 -20.48
C LYS A 213 -2.54 6.23 -20.37
N ILE A 214 -3.24 6.29 -19.25
CA ILE A 214 -4.49 5.52 -19.03
C ILE A 214 -5.74 6.33 -19.39
N GLY A 215 -5.61 7.56 -19.87
CA GLY A 215 -6.74 8.40 -20.26
C GLY A 215 -7.61 8.87 -19.09
N PHE A 216 -7.03 9.05 -17.90
CA PHE A 216 -7.82 9.41 -16.71
C PHE A 216 -8.40 10.84 -16.79
N GLU A 217 -7.79 11.70 -17.59
CA GLU A 217 -8.28 13.06 -17.85
C GLU A 217 -9.69 13.07 -18.43
N GLU A 218 -9.94 12.27 -19.47
CA GLU A 218 -11.25 12.18 -20.10
C GLU A 218 -12.29 11.65 -19.11
N ILE A 219 -11.89 10.73 -18.24
CA ILE A 219 -12.77 10.15 -17.22
C ILE A 219 -13.20 11.20 -16.19
N ILE A 220 -12.26 11.96 -15.62
CA ILE A 220 -12.58 13.02 -14.65
C ILE A 220 -13.38 14.14 -15.33
N ASN A 221 -12.99 14.60 -16.52
CA ASN A 221 -13.67 15.72 -17.18
C ASN A 221 -15.13 15.41 -17.57
N ASN A 222 -15.46 14.14 -17.79
CA ASN A 222 -16.81 13.69 -18.14
C ASN A 222 -17.66 13.27 -16.93
N SER A 223 -17.14 13.45 -15.72
CA SER A 223 -17.77 13.01 -14.48
C SER A 223 -18.37 14.19 -13.71
N ASN A 224 -19.64 14.07 -13.31
CA ASN A 224 -20.40 15.12 -12.61
C ASN A 224 -20.74 14.70 -11.18
N THR A 225 -19.74 14.46 -10.34
CA THR A 225 -19.97 13.92 -8.99
C THR A 225 -19.08 14.60 -7.95
N ASP A 226 -19.69 15.05 -6.86
CA ASP A 226 -19.03 15.64 -5.68
C ASP A 226 -18.43 14.58 -4.74
N THR A 227 -18.39 13.31 -5.17
CA THR A 227 -17.99 12.18 -4.31
C THR A 227 -16.49 12.10 -4.08
N TYR A 228 -15.69 12.68 -4.97
CA TYR A 228 -14.23 12.69 -4.87
C TYR A 228 -13.68 14.09 -5.11
N TYR A 229 -12.60 14.35 -4.40
CA TYR A 229 -11.73 15.48 -4.57
C TYR A 229 -10.59 15.09 -5.50
N HIS A 230 -10.17 16.01 -6.36
CA HIS A 230 -8.95 15.84 -7.15
C HIS A 230 -8.09 17.11 -7.09
N GLU A 231 -6.77 16.92 -7.14
CA GLU A 231 -5.79 17.99 -7.11
C GLU A 231 -4.69 17.72 -8.14
N PHE A 232 -4.27 18.79 -8.82
CA PHE A 232 -3.18 18.74 -9.80
C PHE A 232 -1.90 19.30 -9.19
N GLY A 233 -0.87 18.46 -9.10
CA GLY A 233 0.49 18.87 -8.79
C GLY A 233 1.32 19.17 -10.04
N GLU A 234 2.60 19.47 -9.84
CA GLU A 234 3.54 19.69 -10.95
C GLU A 234 3.75 18.42 -11.78
N ASP A 235 3.90 17.27 -11.12
CA ASP A 235 4.20 15.97 -11.74
C ASP A 235 3.22 14.85 -11.36
N TYR A 236 2.15 15.18 -10.62
CA TYR A 236 1.14 14.22 -10.17
C TYR A 236 -0.30 14.74 -10.30
N VAL A 237 -1.24 13.80 -10.25
CA VAL A 237 -2.66 14.04 -10.04
C VAL A 237 -3.11 13.21 -8.84
N ALA A 238 -3.63 13.87 -7.81
CA ALA A 238 -4.17 13.22 -6.63
C ALA A 238 -5.70 13.13 -6.74
N LEU A 239 -6.24 12.02 -6.27
CA LEU A 239 -7.65 11.72 -6.18
C LEU A 239 -7.93 11.17 -4.79
N SER A 240 -8.91 11.70 -4.09
CA SER A 240 -9.34 11.20 -2.79
C SER A 240 -10.85 11.24 -2.68
N LEU A 241 -11.44 10.42 -1.80
CA LEU A 241 -12.83 10.61 -1.42
C LEU A 241 -12.97 11.93 -0.64
N SER A 242 -14.04 12.70 -0.93
CA SER A 242 -14.20 14.10 -0.46
C SER A 242 -14.03 14.29 1.05
N GLU A 243 -13.44 15.43 1.44
CA GLU A 243 -13.00 15.80 2.79
C GLU A 243 -14.15 15.91 3.81
N ASP A 244 -15.34 16.33 3.40
CA ASP A 244 -16.50 16.56 4.29
C ASP A 244 -17.03 15.28 4.96
N SER A 245 -16.42 14.14 4.66
CA SER A 245 -16.98 12.82 4.99
C SER A 245 -15.90 11.76 5.05
N TRP A 246 -14.79 12.10 5.71
CA TRP A 246 -13.81 11.09 6.12
C TRP A 246 -14.42 10.15 7.14
N PRO A 247 -14.62 8.86 6.77
CA PRO A 247 -15.38 7.95 7.59
C PRO A 247 -14.64 7.76 8.91
N ARG A 248 -15.28 8.24 9.97
CA ARG A 248 -14.94 7.82 11.34
C ARG A 248 -15.57 6.46 11.66
N VAL A 249 -16.44 5.96 10.78
CA VAL A 249 -17.19 4.71 10.91
C VAL A 249 -17.27 4.00 9.56
N PHE A 250 -17.07 2.68 9.57
CA PHE A 250 -17.21 1.83 8.40
C PHE A 250 -18.69 1.52 8.15
N ASP A 251 -19.36 2.33 7.34
CA ASP A 251 -20.80 2.27 7.12
C ASP A 251 -21.17 2.21 5.62
N ASP A 252 -22.47 2.18 5.35
CA ASP A 252 -23.00 2.15 3.99
C ASP A 252 -22.68 3.44 3.19
N ILE A 253 -22.40 4.56 3.87
CA ILE A 253 -22.00 5.81 3.21
C ILE A 253 -20.64 5.60 2.56
N LEU A 254 -19.68 5.03 3.29
CA LEU A 254 -18.37 4.71 2.73
C LEU A 254 -18.47 3.73 1.54
N VAL A 255 -19.31 2.70 1.67
CA VAL A 255 -19.52 1.73 0.58
C VAL A 255 -20.09 2.41 -0.67
N ASN A 256 -21.08 3.30 -0.50
CA ASN A 256 -21.67 4.03 -1.61
C ASN A 256 -20.66 4.96 -2.30
N LYS A 257 -19.80 5.63 -1.52
CA LYS A 257 -18.70 6.42 -2.09
C LYS A 257 -17.75 5.57 -2.92
N TYR A 258 -17.40 4.38 -2.44
CA TYR A 258 -16.54 3.46 -3.18
C TYR A 258 -17.19 2.99 -4.48
N LYS A 259 -18.50 2.74 -4.48
CA LYS A 259 -19.25 2.40 -5.69
C LYS A 259 -19.29 3.56 -6.70
N SER A 260 -19.51 4.78 -6.23
CA SER A 260 -19.46 5.98 -7.08
C SER A 260 -18.07 6.21 -7.66
N LEU A 261 -17.02 5.99 -6.87
CA LEU A 261 -15.65 6.10 -7.39
C LEU A 261 -15.35 4.95 -8.36
N TYR A 262 -15.82 3.72 -8.09
CA TYR A 262 -15.70 2.58 -8.99
C TYR A 262 -16.31 2.87 -10.35
N SER A 263 -17.53 3.43 -10.42
CA SER A 263 -18.20 3.69 -11.70
C SER A 263 -17.43 4.65 -12.60
N VAL A 264 -16.72 5.60 -12.00
CA VAL A 264 -15.86 6.56 -12.70
C VAL A 264 -14.57 5.89 -13.17
N ILE A 265 -13.85 5.21 -12.28
CA ILE A 265 -12.52 4.69 -12.61
C ILE A 265 -12.55 3.32 -13.30
N LYS A 266 -13.71 2.66 -13.39
CA LYS A 266 -13.88 1.32 -14.00
C LYS A 266 -13.12 1.10 -15.32
N PRO A 267 -13.09 2.05 -16.29
CA PRO A 267 -12.41 1.82 -17.56
C PRO A 267 -10.89 1.62 -17.45
N ILE A 268 -10.27 2.05 -16.34
CA ILE A 268 -8.82 1.98 -16.11
C ILE A 268 -8.42 1.00 -14.99
N ILE A 269 -9.38 0.29 -14.40
CA ILE A 269 -9.09 -0.75 -13.41
C ILE A 269 -8.51 -1.96 -14.12
N LEU A 270 -7.38 -2.46 -13.62
CA LEU A 270 -6.75 -3.67 -14.12
C LEU A 270 -7.54 -4.92 -13.73
N GLU A 271 -7.60 -5.89 -14.64
CA GLU A 271 -8.05 -7.24 -14.32
C GLU A 271 -6.97 -7.98 -13.53
N ILE A 272 -7.01 -7.85 -12.20
CA ILE A 272 -6.05 -8.51 -11.31
C ILE A 272 -6.37 -10.00 -11.21
N LYS A 273 -5.40 -10.82 -11.64
CA LYS A 273 -5.48 -12.27 -11.45
C LYS A 273 -5.40 -12.63 -9.96
N LYS A 274 -6.14 -13.69 -9.60
CA LYS A 274 -6.15 -14.26 -8.25
C LYS A 274 -4.74 -14.45 -7.69
N PRO A 275 -4.49 -14.09 -6.43
CA PRO A 275 -3.25 -14.43 -5.75
C PRO A 275 -2.97 -15.93 -5.73
N LEU A 276 -1.69 -16.31 -5.63
CA LEU A 276 -1.26 -17.71 -5.69
C LEU A 276 -1.78 -18.55 -4.50
N ALA A 277 -2.06 -17.93 -3.37
CA ALA A 277 -2.46 -18.61 -2.14
C ALA A 277 -3.76 -18.04 -1.53
N TYR A 278 -4.36 -18.83 -0.62
CA TYR A 278 -5.48 -18.49 0.28
C TYR A 278 -6.86 -18.19 -0.34
N TRP A 279 -6.91 -17.68 -1.57
CA TRP A 279 -8.17 -17.43 -2.30
C TRP A 279 -8.59 -18.63 -3.13
N LYS A 280 -9.87 -19.02 -3.06
CA LYS A 280 -10.50 -19.84 -4.10
C LYS A 280 -10.89 -18.94 -5.29
N PRO A 281 -10.96 -19.47 -6.53
CA PRO A 281 -11.36 -18.71 -7.71
C PRO A 281 -12.68 -17.94 -7.53
N ASP A 282 -13.75 -18.64 -7.17
CA ASP A 282 -15.09 -18.03 -7.04
C ASP A 282 -15.15 -16.94 -5.95
N GLU A 283 -14.42 -17.14 -4.85
CA GLU A 283 -14.34 -16.16 -3.75
C GLU A 283 -13.60 -14.88 -4.18
N TRP A 284 -12.52 -15.04 -4.97
CA TRP A 284 -11.76 -13.92 -5.52
C TRP A 284 -12.60 -13.14 -6.54
N ASP A 285 -13.27 -13.85 -7.45
CA ASP A 285 -14.08 -13.23 -8.49
C ASP A 285 -15.26 -12.45 -7.91
N PHE A 286 -15.87 -12.95 -6.83
CA PHE A 286 -16.87 -12.22 -6.09
C PHE A 286 -16.28 -10.97 -5.43
N TRP A 287 -15.15 -11.11 -4.74
CA TRP A 287 -14.54 -10.03 -3.98
C TRP A 287 -13.98 -8.91 -4.87
N ILE A 288 -13.34 -9.21 -5.99
CA ILE A 288 -12.80 -8.19 -6.91
C ILE A 288 -13.93 -7.38 -7.58
N LYS A 289 -15.14 -7.94 -7.67
CA LYS A 289 -16.36 -7.30 -8.22
C LYS A 289 -17.27 -6.69 -7.14
N ARG A 290 -16.81 -6.55 -5.90
CA ARG A 290 -17.64 -6.09 -4.76
C ARG A 290 -18.22 -4.67 -4.89
N PHE A 291 -17.70 -3.87 -5.83
CA PHE A 291 -18.19 -2.52 -6.15
C PHE A 291 -18.81 -2.41 -7.54
N SER A 292 -18.87 -3.52 -8.29
CA SER A 292 -19.47 -3.59 -9.63
C SER A 292 -20.98 -3.46 -9.63
#